data_AF-A0A364NSP1-F1
#
_entry.id   AF-A0A364NSP1-F1
#
_cell.length_a   1.000
_cell.length_b   1.000
_cell.length_c   1.000
_cell.angle_alpha   90.00
_cell.angle_beta   90.00
_cell.angle_gamma   90.00
#
_symmetry.space_group_name_H-M   'P 1'
#
loop_
_entity.id
_entity.type
_entity.pdbx_description
1 polymer ?
#
loop_
_entity_poly.entity_id
_entity_poly.type
_entity_poly.pdbx_seq_one_letter_code
_entity_poly.pdbx_strand_id
1 'polypeptide(L)' 'MSNHDLGLVISQAVKDAESDGLDALGQRQRAVDAVRTVRPDIPESEAATLVDIRGWTGRPSGKSLAK' A
#
# COMPACT_ATOMS: atom_id res chain seq x y z
N MET A 1 -9.66 3.66 -13.80
CA MET A 1 -8.36 3.42 -13.13
C MET A 1 -8.28 1.94 -12.79
N SER A 2 -7.21 1.27 -13.18
CA SER A 2 -7.07 -0.18 -13.04
C SER A 2 -6.50 -0.56 -11.67
N ASN A 3 -6.69 -1.81 -11.25
CA ASN A 3 -6.05 -2.34 -10.03
C ASN A 3 -4.51 -2.24 -10.08
N HIS A 4 -3.92 -2.23 -11.28
CA HIS A 4 -2.50 -1.97 -11.47
C HIS A 4 -2.10 -0.55 -11.04
N ASP A 5 -2.86 0.47 -11.48
CA ASP A 5 -2.61 1.88 -11.19
C ASP A 5 -2.70 2.18 -9.69
N LEU A 6 -3.67 1.60 -8.99
CA LEU A 6 -3.78 1.69 -7.53
C LEU A 6 -2.52 1.17 -6.81
N GLY A 7 -1.80 0.23 -7.42
CA GLY A 7 -0.58 -0.33 -6.84
C GLY A 7 0.58 0.63 -6.91
N LEU A 8 0.66 1.37 -8.00
CA LEU A 8 1.64 2.43 -8.17
C LEU A 8 1.37 3.56 -7.19
N VAL A 9 0.10 3.95 -6.99
CA VAL A 9 -0.30 4.96 -6.00
C VAL A 9 0.12 4.56 -4.58
N ILE A 10 -0.20 3.33 -4.16
CA ILE A 10 0.19 2.81 -2.84
C ILE A 10 1.71 2.79 -2.70
N SER A 11 2.43 2.26 -3.69
CA SER A 11 3.89 2.14 -3.64
C SER A 11 4.58 3.50 -3.60
N GLN A 12 4.06 4.49 -4.32
CA GLN A 12 4.59 5.84 -4.31
C GLN A 12 4.33 6.52 -2.96
N ALA A 13 3.11 6.41 -2.43
CA ALA A 13 2.76 6.99 -1.15
C ALA A 13 3.58 6.44 0.02
N VAL A 14 3.90 5.14 0.00
CA VAL A 14 4.81 4.53 0.99
C VAL A 14 6.23 5.08 0.86
N LYS A 15 6.77 5.21 -0.35
CA LYS A 15 8.12 5.77 -0.58
C LYS A 15 8.22 7.24 -0.19
N ASP A 16 7.18 8.01 -0.47
CA ASP A 16 7.12 9.42 -0.07
C ASP A 16 7.07 9.52 1.46
N ALA A 17 6.26 8.67 2.12
CA ALA A 17 6.20 8.60 3.57
C ALA A 17 7.51 8.14 4.22
N GLU A 18 8.20 7.18 3.61
CA GLU A 18 9.55 6.75 4.03
C GLU A 18 10.56 7.89 3.91
N SER A 19 10.49 8.64 2.80
CA SER A 19 11.34 9.81 2.56
C SER A 19 11.05 10.95 3.54
N ASP A 20 9.78 11.09 3.96
CA ASP A 20 9.33 12.02 4.99
C ASP A 20 9.73 11.58 6.42
N GLY A 21 10.35 10.41 6.57
CA GLY A 21 10.80 9.86 7.86
C GLY A 21 9.67 9.29 8.71
N LEU A 22 8.52 8.96 8.11
CA LEU A 22 7.39 8.36 8.82
C LEU A 22 7.69 6.90 9.19
N ASP A 23 7.22 6.50 10.36
CA ASP A 23 7.27 5.12 10.81
C ASP A 23 6.29 4.23 10.01
N ALA A 24 6.31 2.92 10.26
CA ALA A 24 5.50 1.97 9.51
C ALA A 24 3.97 2.25 9.59
N LEU A 25 3.51 2.85 10.71
CA LEU A 25 2.11 3.27 10.87
C LEU A 25 1.81 4.53 10.05
N GLY A 26 2.70 5.53 10.07
CA GLY A 26 2.57 6.74 9.28
C GLY A 26 2.64 6.47 7.77
N GLN A 27 3.52 5.54 7.34
CA GLN A 27 3.58 5.07 5.95
C GLN A 27 2.28 4.41 5.52
N ARG A 28 1.72 3.54 6.38
CA ARG A 28 0.43 2.90 6.13
C ARG A 28 -0.69 3.93 6.00
N GLN A 29 -0.76 4.89 6.92
CA GLN A 29 -1.80 5.93 6.87
C GLN A 29 -1.69 6.78 5.61
N ARG A 30 -0.47 7.21 5.22
CA ARG A 30 -0.22 7.95 3.97
C ARG A 30 -0.68 7.17 2.74
N ALA A 31 -0.43 5.86 2.70
CA ALA A 31 -0.90 5.02 1.61
C ALA A 31 -2.42 4.88 1.57
N VAL A 32 -3.09 4.79 2.72
CA VAL A 32 -4.56 4.75 2.82
C VAL A 32 -5.18 6.06 2.32
N ASP A 33 -4.63 7.20 2.75
CA ASP A 33 -5.10 8.51 2.33
C ASP A 33 -4.90 8.73 0.83
N ALA A 34 -3.77 8.26 0.28
CA ALA A 34 -3.51 8.31 -1.15
C ALA A 34 -4.54 7.49 -1.95
N VAL A 35 -4.88 6.28 -1.48
CA VAL A 35 -5.91 5.45 -2.09
C VAL A 35 -7.28 6.12 -2.05
N ARG A 36 -7.66 6.73 -0.92
CA ARG A 36 -8.95 7.43 -0.78
C ARG A 36 -9.02 8.71 -1.62
N THR A 37 -7.89 9.35 -1.88
CA THR A 37 -7.82 10.51 -2.77
C THR A 37 -8.15 10.13 -4.22
N VAL A 38 -7.64 8.98 -4.68
CA VAL A 38 -7.87 8.51 -6.06
C VAL A 38 -9.15 7.68 -6.21
N ARG A 39 -9.63 7.08 -5.12
CA ARG A 39 -10.91 6.36 -5.01
C ARG A 39 -11.68 6.83 -3.79
N PRO A 40 -12.35 8.00 -3.87
CA PRO A 40 -13.19 8.49 -2.77
C PRO A 40 -14.45 7.64 -2.58
N ASP A 41 -14.75 6.76 -3.53
CA ASP A 41 -15.90 5.86 -3.52
C ASP A 41 -15.72 4.65 -2.58
N ILE A 42 -14.48 4.32 -2.18
CA ILE A 42 -14.26 3.21 -1.25
C ILE A 42 -14.21 3.66 0.20
N PRO A 43 -14.77 2.86 1.12
CA PRO A 43 -14.64 3.12 2.54
C PRO A 43 -13.19 2.96 2.99
N GLU A 44 -12.82 3.69 4.05
CA GLU A 44 -11.48 3.66 4.62
C GLU A 44 -11.03 2.25 5.03
N SER A 45 -11.95 1.42 5.51
CA SER A 45 -11.67 0.01 5.84
C SER A 45 -11.23 -0.81 4.63
N GLU A 46 -11.79 -0.53 3.45
CA GLU A 46 -11.41 -1.20 2.21
C GLU A 46 -10.08 -0.64 1.68
N ALA A 47 -9.86 0.67 1.78
CA ALA A 47 -8.57 1.29 1.45
C ALA A 47 -7.43 0.73 2.33
N ALA A 48 -7.65 0.60 3.64
CA ALA A 48 -6.71 -0.01 4.57
C ALA A 48 -6.40 -1.46 4.20
N THR A 49 -7.42 -2.23 3.85
CA THR A 49 -7.26 -3.62 3.40
C THR A 49 -6.41 -3.71 2.13
N LEU A 50 -6.62 -2.82 1.16
CA LEU A 50 -5.83 -2.77 -0.07
C LEU A 50 -4.36 -2.42 0.21
N VAL A 51 -4.11 -1.49 1.13
CA VAL A 51 -2.75 -1.12 1.57
C VAL A 51 -2.07 -2.27 2.29
N ASP A 52 -2.74 -2.97 3.20
CA ASP A 52 -2.15 -4.11 3.94
C ASP A 52 -1.83 -5.28 3.02
N ILE A 53 -2.77 -5.62 2.13
CA ILE A 53 -2.55 -6.65 1.13
C ILE A 53 -1.34 -6.29 0.28
N ARG A 54 -1.11 -5.02 -0.05
CA ARG A 54 -0.09 -4.66 -1.06
C ARG A 54 1.25 -4.23 -0.51
N GLY A 55 1.25 -3.56 0.65
CA GLY A 55 2.45 -3.10 1.34
C GLY A 55 3.04 -4.15 2.29
N TRP A 56 2.22 -5.03 2.87
CA TRP A 56 2.64 -5.93 3.95
C TRP A 56 2.53 -7.42 3.63
N THR A 57 1.83 -7.81 2.56
CA THR A 57 1.94 -9.20 2.03
C THR A 57 3.16 -9.41 1.13
N GLY A 58 4.22 -8.62 1.33
CA GLY A 58 5.59 -8.98 1.00
C GLY A 58 6.10 -10.22 1.74
N ARG A 59 5.23 -11.14 2.15
CA ARG A 59 5.60 -12.51 2.49
C ARG A 59 6.09 -13.13 1.17
N PRO A 60 7.35 -13.56 1.06
CA PRO A 60 7.88 -14.14 -0.17
C PRO A 60 7.14 -15.45 -0.43
N SER A 61 6.02 -15.39 -1.16
CA SER A 61 5.39 -16.57 -1.71
C SER A 61 6.17 -16.95 -2.96
N GLY A 62 7.03 -17.97 -2.84
CA GLY A 62 7.27 -18.88 -3.95
C GLY A 62 8.68 -19.03 -4.54
N LYS A 63 9.78 -18.79 -3.81
CA LYS A 63 11.11 -19.27 -4.25
C LYS A 63 12.12 -19.44 -3.10
N SER A 64 11.85 -20.35 -2.17
CA SER A 64 12.88 -20.98 -1.34
C SER A 64 12.47 -22.38 -0.93
N LEU A 65 12.28 -23.25 -1.93
CA LEU A 65 12.26 -24.71 -1.78
C LEU A 65 13.01 -25.28 -2.99
N ALA A 66 14.33 -25.13 -2.99
CA ALA A 66 15.23 -25.95 -3.77
C ALA A 66 16.54 -26.02 -2.98
N LYS A 67 16.60 -27.00 -2.06
CA LYS A 67 17.84 -27.55 -1.54
C LYS A 67 18.11 -28.83 -2.32
#